data_AF-A0A836CFJ1-F1
#
_entry.id   AF-A0A836CFJ1-F1
#
_cell.length_a   1.000
_cell.length_b   1.000
_cell.length_c   1.000
_cell.angle_alpha   90.00
_cell.angle_beta   90.00
_cell.angle_gamma   90.00
#
_symmetry.space_group_name_H-M   'P 1'
#
loop_
_entity.id
_entity.type
_entity.pdbx_description
1 polymer ?
#
loop_
_entity_poly.entity_id
_entity_poly.type
_entity_poly.pdbx_seq_one_letter_code
_entity_poly.pdbx_strand_id
1 'polypeptide(L)'
;MVLTRTDKQPDRCEVSVEQLAAASTVAENMSRQLGKTVRVCGWYHSHPHITVLPSHVDVRTQMQYQFMDEGFIGLIFAVFQQDGQKVGKIEVTAFQSMKSSSAASQVHTHDAGTSASDSGKQLPVHSEWVGKNIPLAIHPPDGGSAVPIADALNVLCGLQNTLFEEERAAYLSALQQHRGLGATATQDDLLEQVYCSAVYSKSLTSLLGESMLPLLQTLKAHAKNLHAKADALEQSNAALQSRIA
;
A
#
# COMPACT_ATOMS: atom_id res chain seq x y z
N MET A 1 -2.35 -9.57 -2.54
CA MET A 1 -3.29 -8.95 -3.50
C MET A 1 -2.94 -7.48 -3.60
N VAL A 2 -2.83 -6.94 -4.80
CA VAL A 2 -2.73 -5.49 -5.00
C VAL A 2 -4.14 -4.96 -5.18
N LEU A 3 -4.45 -3.86 -4.50
CA LEU A 3 -5.76 -3.21 -4.59
C LEU A 3 -5.69 -2.08 -5.62
N THR A 4 -6.69 -2.01 -6.50
CA THR A 4 -6.94 -0.81 -7.31
C THR A 4 -7.46 0.29 -6.40
N ARG A 5 -6.81 1.45 -6.45
CA ARG A 5 -7.25 2.62 -5.70
C ARG A 5 -8.37 3.30 -6.48
N THR A 6 -9.60 3.13 -6.01
CA THR A 6 -10.80 3.69 -6.65
C THR A 6 -10.97 5.18 -6.36
N ASP A 7 -10.51 5.66 -5.20
CA ASP A 7 -10.55 7.07 -4.81
C ASP A 7 -9.15 7.69 -4.83
N LYS A 8 -8.92 8.64 -5.74
CA LYS A 8 -7.62 9.29 -5.96
C LYS A 8 -7.46 10.63 -5.23
N GLN A 9 -8.38 11.00 -4.34
CA GLN A 9 -8.29 12.26 -3.57
C GLN A 9 -7.06 12.28 -2.63
N PRO A 10 -6.42 13.44 -2.40
CA PRO A 10 -5.36 13.57 -1.40
C PRO A 10 -5.84 13.07 -0.02
N ASP A 11 -4.95 12.44 0.74
CA ASP A 11 -5.19 11.93 2.10
C ASP A 11 -6.32 10.89 2.24
N ARG A 12 -6.81 10.33 1.13
CA ARG A 12 -7.90 9.34 1.11
C ARG A 12 -7.41 7.97 0.66
N CYS A 13 -7.22 7.08 1.64
CA CYS A 13 -6.84 5.68 1.44
C CYS A 13 -7.93 4.79 2.05
N GLU A 14 -9.02 4.57 1.31
CA GLU A 14 -10.09 3.68 1.73
C GLU A 14 -9.99 2.34 1.01
N VAL A 15 -10.03 1.24 1.76
CA VAL A 15 -10.24 -0.10 1.22
C VAL A 15 -11.73 -0.42 1.32
N SER A 16 -12.36 -0.73 0.18
CA SER A 16 -13.79 -1.02 0.15
C SER A 16 -14.12 -2.36 0.82
N VAL A 17 -15.38 -2.55 1.22
CA VAL A 17 -15.84 -3.82 1.82
C VAL A 17 -15.66 -4.98 0.84
N GLU A 18 -15.90 -4.74 -0.45
CA GLU A 18 -15.69 -5.72 -1.52
C GLU A 18 -14.22 -6.11 -1.65
N GLN A 19 -13.31 -5.14 -1.52
CA GLN A 19 -11.87 -5.40 -1.54
C GLN A 19 -11.41 -6.20 -0.32
N LEU A 20 -11.94 -5.91 0.88
CA LEU A 20 -11.70 -6.72 2.07
C LEU A 20 -12.23 -8.15 1.91
N ALA A 21 -13.44 -8.32 1.38
CA ALA A 21 -14.03 -9.64 1.14
C ALA A 21 -13.21 -10.44 0.10
N ALA A 22 -12.74 -9.79 -0.96
CA ALA A 22 -11.83 -10.39 -1.93
C ALA A 22 -10.50 -10.81 -1.28
N ALA A 23 -9.95 -9.98 -0.38
CA ALA A 23 -8.73 -10.29 0.34
C ALA A 23 -8.90 -11.51 1.27
N SER A 24 -10.06 -11.61 1.94
CA SER A 24 -10.40 -12.78 2.76
C SER A 24 -10.49 -14.06 1.93
N THR A 25 -11.12 -14.01 0.75
CA THR A 25 -11.15 -15.15 -0.19
C THR A 25 -9.73 -15.59 -0.60
N VAL A 26 -8.82 -14.63 -0.85
CA VAL A 26 -7.41 -14.94 -1.15
C VAL A 26 -6.72 -15.61 0.04
N ALA A 27 -6.96 -15.13 1.27
CA ALA A 27 -6.40 -15.72 2.48
C ALA A 27 -6.91 -17.14 2.74
N GLU A 28 -8.18 -17.43 2.46
CA GLU A 28 -8.74 -18.79 2.54
C GLU A 28 -8.09 -19.74 1.53
N ASN A 29 -7.89 -19.30 0.30
CA ASN A 29 -7.20 -20.07 -0.74
C ASN A 29 -5.75 -20.37 -0.33
N MET A 30 -5.05 -19.36 0.16
CA MET A 30 -3.67 -19.50 0.65
C MET A 30 -3.60 -20.44 1.86
N SER A 31 -4.60 -20.39 2.76
CA SER A 31 -4.66 -21.30 3.90
C SER A 31 -4.71 -22.76 3.48
N ARG A 32 -5.51 -23.07 2.46
CA ARG A 32 -5.62 -24.42 1.87
C ARG A 32 -4.31 -24.85 1.21
N GLN A 33 -3.64 -23.96 0.49
CA GLN A 33 -2.38 -24.25 -0.20
C GLN A 33 -1.22 -24.49 0.77
N LEU A 34 -1.12 -23.69 1.84
CA LEU A 34 -0.01 -23.75 2.79
C LEU A 34 -0.23 -24.73 3.95
N GLY A 35 -1.45 -25.25 4.13
CA GLY A 35 -1.81 -26.09 5.27
C GLY A 35 -1.70 -25.37 6.62
N LYS A 36 -1.78 -24.04 6.61
CA LYS A 36 -1.67 -23.15 7.78
C LYS A 36 -2.76 -22.09 7.71
N THR A 37 -3.27 -21.66 8.86
CA THR A 37 -4.27 -20.58 8.90
C THR A 37 -3.62 -19.26 8.47
N VAL A 38 -4.11 -18.71 7.36
CA VAL A 38 -3.77 -17.39 6.84
C VAL A 38 -5.01 -16.51 6.90
N ARG A 39 -4.84 -15.26 7.34
CA ARG A 39 -5.91 -14.26 7.41
C ARG A 39 -5.40 -12.89 6.99
N VAL A 40 -6.31 -12.00 6.64
CA VAL A 40 -6.00 -10.58 6.52
C VAL A 40 -5.70 -10.05 7.93
N CYS A 41 -4.53 -9.43 8.12
CA CYS A 41 -4.05 -8.96 9.43
C CYS A 41 -3.76 -7.46 9.49
N GLY A 42 -3.85 -6.77 8.36
CA GLY A 42 -3.53 -5.36 8.29
C GLY A 42 -3.65 -4.81 6.89
N TRP A 43 -3.22 -3.57 6.75
CA TRP A 43 -3.20 -2.80 5.52
C TRP A 43 -1.93 -1.96 5.46
N TYR A 44 -1.59 -1.48 4.27
CA TYR A 44 -0.48 -0.57 4.09
C TYR A 44 -0.77 0.48 3.03
N HIS A 45 -0.15 1.64 3.18
CA HIS A 45 -0.12 2.68 2.16
C HIS A 45 1.23 3.42 2.18
N SER A 46 1.43 4.28 1.19
CA SER A 46 2.66 5.06 1.04
C SER A 46 2.43 6.56 1.26
N HIS A 47 3.45 7.20 1.80
CA HIS A 47 3.54 8.62 2.09
C HIS A 47 4.66 9.22 1.21
N PRO A 48 4.38 9.56 -0.06
CA PRO A 48 5.38 10.17 -0.93
C PRO A 48 5.70 11.60 -0.44
N HIS A 49 6.99 11.90 -0.25
CA HIS A 49 7.50 13.22 0.15
C HIS A 49 6.97 13.77 1.48
N ILE A 50 6.27 12.96 2.28
CA ILE A 50 5.78 13.35 3.60
C ILE A 50 6.36 12.44 4.69
N THR A 51 6.11 12.77 5.95
CA THR A 51 6.62 11.99 7.09
C THR A 51 5.93 10.62 7.20
N VAL A 52 6.60 9.66 7.83
CA VAL A 52 6.06 8.32 8.09
C VAL A 52 4.99 8.30 9.18
N LEU A 53 4.80 9.39 9.90
CA LEU A 53 3.81 9.49 10.97
C LEU A 53 2.38 9.41 10.42
N PRO A 54 1.47 8.66 11.08
CA PRO A 54 0.09 8.56 10.66
C PRO A 54 -0.63 9.91 10.80
N SER A 55 -1.40 10.28 9.78
CA SER A 55 -2.29 11.42 9.83
C SER A 55 -3.52 11.14 10.71
N HIS A 56 -4.32 12.17 10.98
CA HIS A 56 -5.59 12.00 11.69
C HIS A 56 -6.60 11.12 10.90
N VAL A 57 -6.51 11.12 9.57
CA VAL A 57 -7.33 10.25 8.71
C VAL A 57 -6.88 8.81 8.88
N ASP A 58 -5.58 8.55 8.82
CA ASP A 58 -5.01 7.21 9.00
C ASP A 58 -5.40 6.60 10.34
N VAL A 59 -5.30 7.37 11.43
CA VAL A 59 -5.70 6.93 12.78
C VAL A 59 -7.21 6.62 12.84
N ARG A 60 -8.04 7.42 12.19
CA ARG A 60 -9.50 7.18 12.15
C ARG A 60 -9.83 5.91 11.35
N THR A 61 -9.24 5.74 10.18
CA THR A 61 -9.42 4.56 9.33
C THR A 61 -8.93 3.29 10.04
N GLN A 62 -7.75 3.35 10.66
CA GLN A 62 -7.19 2.25 11.44
C GLN A 62 -8.11 1.87 12.61
N MET A 63 -8.71 2.84 13.29
CA MET A 63 -9.69 2.58 14.34
C MET A 63 -10.93 1.84 13.81
N GLN A 64 -11.41 2.19 12.62
CA GLN A 64 -12.53 1.49 11.98
C GLN A 64 -12.19 0.03 11.67
N TYR A 65 -10.99 -0.26 11.16
CA TYR A 65 -10.56 -1.64 10.96
C TYR A 65 -10.38 -2.40 12.28
N GLN A 66 -9.93 -1.74 13.34
CA GLN A 66 -9.80 -2.37 14.66
C GLN A 66 -11.14 -2.69 15.33
N PHE A 67 -12.25 -2.05 14.93
CA PHE A 67 -13.57 -2.50 15.34
C PHE A 67 -13.94 -3.86 14.75
N MET A 68 -13.37 -4.24 13.60
CA MET A 68 -13.59 -5.55 12.98
C MET A 68 -12.61 -6.61 13.52
N ASP A 69 -11.35 -6.23 13.73
CA ASP A 69 -10.30 -7.08 14.30
C ASP A 69 -9.37 -6.25 15.18
N GLU A 70 -9.41 -6.44 16.50
CA GLU A 70 -8.58 -5.71 17.46
C GLU A 70 -7.07 -5.82 17.15
N GLY A 71 -6.64 -6.94 16.56
CA GLY A 71 -5.26 -7.21 16.17
C GLY A 71 -4.86 -6.63 14.81
N PHE A 72 -5.74 -5.89 14.13
CA PHE A 72 -5.44 -5.31 12.82
C PHE A 72 -4.36 -4.23 12.92
N ILE A 73 -3.40 -4.22 12.00
CA ILE A 73 -2.28 -3.26 11.99
C ILE A 73 -2.25 -2.42 10.72
N GLY A 74 -1.83 -1.16 10.85
CA GLY A 74 -1.53 -0.28 9.73
C GLY A 74 -0.02 -0.17 9.51
N LEU A 75 0.42 -0.16 8.26
CA LEU A 75 1.80 0.11 7.87
C LEU A 75 1.87 1.34 6.97
N ILE A 76 2.83 2.22 7.23
CA ILE A 76 3.08 3.40 6.39
C ILE A 76 4.50 3.34 5.87
N PHE A 77 4.64 3.48 4.55
CA PHE A 77 5.93 3.60 3.88
C PHE A 77 6.15 5.04 3.42
N ALA A 78 7.02 5.78 4.11
CA ALA A 78 7.44 7.09 3.63
C ALA A 78 8.55 6.92 2.59
N VAL A 79 8.29 7.43 1.39
CA VAL A 79 9.13 7.22 0.21
C VAL A 79 9.46 8.56 -0.46
N PHE A 80 10.53 8.55 -1.25
CA PHE A 80 11.04 9.75 -1.94
C PHE A 80 11.39 10.90 -0.98
N GLN A 81 11.79 10.58 0.25
CA GLN A 81 12.36 11.57 1.15
C GLN A 81 13.80 11.85 0.74
N GLN A 82 14.21 13.10 0.86
CA GLN A 82 15.57 13.53 0.62
C GLN A 82 15.95 14.51 1.72
N ASP A 83 17.07 14.24 2.40
CA ASP A 83 17.56 15.16 3.42
C ASP A 83 18.29 16.37 2.80
N GLY A 84 18.68 17.32 3.64
CA GLY A 84 19.44 18.50 3.20
C GLY A 84 20.80 18.17 2.56
N GLN A 85 21.30 16.94 2.73
CA GLN A 85 22.53 16.43 2.13
C GLN A 85 22.29 15.64 0.83
N LYS A 86 21.07 15.69 0.30
CA LYS A 86 20.64 14.96 -0.90
C LYS A 86 20.65 13.43 -0.75
N VAL A 87 20.69 12.91 0.47
CA VAL A 87 20.59 11.47 0.73
C VAL A 87 19.13 11.06 0.69
N GLY A 88 18.83 10.06 -0.14
CA GLY A 88 17.49 9.45 -0.22
C GLY A 88 17.19 8.63 1.04
N LYS A 89 15.99 8.80 1.59
CA LYS A 89 15.53 8.10 2.80
C LYS A 89 14.20 7.40 2.54
N ILE A 90 14.08 6.18 3.05
CA ILE A 90 12.84 5.40 3.09
C ILE A 90 12.60 5.01 4.54
N GLU A 91 11.40 5.26 5.04
CA GLU A 91 11.01 4.91 6.41
C GLU A 91 9.76 4.04 6.38
N VAL A 92 9.66 3.13 7.34
CA VAL A 92 8.45 2.33 7.59
C VAL A 92 8.08 2.43 9.06
N THR A 93 6.78 2.58 9.33
CA THR A 93 6.23 2.45 10.68
C THR A 93 5.05 1.49 10.67
N ALA A 94 4.85 0.79 11.78
CA ALA A 94 3.65 0.04 12.07
C ALA A 94 2.89 0.73 13.20
N PHE A 95 1.56 0.81 13.10
CA PHE A 95 0.75 1.49 14.10
C PHE A 95 -0.63 0.83 14.30
N GLN A 96 -1.20 1.12 15.46
CA GLN A 96 -2.60 0.90 15.79
C GLN A 96 -3.20 2.19 16.38
N SER A 97 -4.52 2.29 16.39
CA SER A 97 -5.24 3.37 17.03
C SER A 97 -5.61 2.99 18.46
N MET A 98 -5.38 3.91 19.40
CA MET A 98 -5.74 3.76 20.81
C MET A 98 -6.55 4.95 21.31
N LYS A 99 -7.45 4.72 22.26
CA LYS A 99 -8.13 5.80 22.97
C LYS A 99 -7.14 6.62 23.78
N SER A 100 -7.16 7.93 23.60
CA SER A 100 -6.48 8.91 24.42
C SER A 100 -7.07 8.86 25.83
N SER A 101 -6.29 8.41 26.80
CA SER A 101 -6.70 8.36 28.20
C SER A 101 -6.75 9.79 28.77
N SER A 102 -7.86 10.49 28.57
CA SER A 102 -8.13 11.78 29.20
C SER A 102 -8.99 11.60 30.46
N ALA A 103 -8.59 10.74 31.41
CA ALA A 103 -9.25 10.62 32.71
C ALA A 103 -8.40 9.85 33.75
N ALA A 104 -7.33 10.46 34.29
CA ALA A 104 -6.81 10.20 35.64
C ALA A 104 -5.60 11.10 35.95
N SER A 105 -5.86 12.37 36.29
CA SER A 105 -5.06 13.21 37.22
C SER A 105 -5.57 14.66 37.17
N GLN A 106 -6.74 14.92 37.75
CA GLN A 106 -6.99 16.22 38.37
C GLN A 106 -6.63 16.08 39.84
N VAL A 107 -5.36 16.33 40.16
CA VAL A 107 -4.96 16.68 41.52
C VAL A 107 -5.50 18.08 41.75
N HIS A 108 -6.50 18.19 42.62
CA HIS A 108 -7.00 19.45 43.14
C HIS A 108 -5.86 20.22 43.80
N THR A 109 -5.43 21.33 43.20
CA THR A 109 -4.81 22.43 43.93
C THR A 109 -5.78 23.61 43.90
N HIS A 110 -6.27 23.97 45.08
CA HIS A 110 -7.04 25.19 45.32
C HIS A 110 -6.22 26.41 44.90
N ASP A 111 -6.75 27.25 44.00
CA ASP A 111 -6.58 28.69 44.15
C ASP A 111 -7.71 29.47 43.46
N ALA A 112 -8.09 30.58 44.08
CA ALA A 112 -9.25 31.40 43.80
C ALA A 112 -8.93 32.58 42.86
N GLY A 113 -9.87 32.98 42.00
CA GLY A 113 -9.85 34.35 41.46
C GLY A 113 -10.45 34.58 40.07
N THR A 114 -11.71 35.01 40.07
CA THR A 114 -12.30 36.11 39.26
C THR A 114 -12.66 35.89 37.78
N SER A 115 -13.93 36.25 37.51
CA SER A 115 -14.75 36.11 36.31
C SER A 115 -14.40 37.04 35.13
N ALA A 116 -14.64 36.58 33.90
CA ALA A 116 -15.38 37.33 32.87
C ALA A 116 -15.67 36.46 31.63
N SER A 117 -16.85 36.68 31.06
CA SER A 117 -17.51 36.03 29.94
C SER A 117 -16.77 36.07 28.60
N ASP A 118 -16.67 34.93 27.93
CA ASP A 118 -16.72 34.89 26.46
C ASP A 118 -17.45 33.62 26.00
N SER A 119 -18.62 33.83 25.39
CA SER A 119 -19.49 32.80 24.85
C SER A 119 -19.18 32.57 23.37
N GLY A 120 -18.05 31.91 23.12
CA GLY A 120 -17.78 31.21 21.88
C GLY A 120 -17.83 29.71 22.14
N LYS A 121 -18.97 29.04 21.85
CA LYS A 121 -19.06 27.58 21.85
C LYS A 121 -18.21 27.02 20.71
N GLN A 122 -16.92 26.87 20.94
CA GLN A 122 -16.05 26.03 20.15
C GLN A 122 -16.27 24.59 20.66
N LEU A 123 -16.98 23.79 19.87
CA LEU A 123 -17.11 22.35 20.10
C LEU A 123 -15.70 21.75 20.23
N PRO A 124 -15.40 20.97 21.26
CA PRO A 124 -14.07 20.41 21.42
C PRO A 124 -13.90 19.27 20.41
N VAL A 125 -13.09 19.50 19.37
CA VAL A 125 -12.59 18.44 18.49
C VAL A 125 -11.51 17.67 19.25
N HIS A 126 -11.90 16.93 20.28
CA HIS A 126 -11.02 15.94 20.87
C HIS A 126 -11.03 14.72 19.95
N SER A 127 -9.96 14.57 19.16
CA SER A 127 -9.62 13.28 18.58
C SER A 127 -9.36 12.30 19.74
N GLU A 128 -10.42 11.59 20.15
CA GLU A 128 -10.36 10.57 21.21
C GLU A 128 -9.36 9.47 20.87
N TRP A 129 -8.90 9.35 19.63
CA TRP A 129 -7.98 8.32 19.18
C TRP A 129 -6.64 8.88 18.74
N VAL A 130 -5.56 8.22 19.15
CA VAL A 130 -4.17 8.53 18.80
C VAL A 130 -3.51 7.31 18.18
N GLY A 131 -2.60 7.55 17.23
CA GLY A 131 -1.76 6.48 16.66
C GLY A 131 -0.68 6.07 17.66
N LYS A 132 -0.57 4.77 17.94
CA LYS A 132 0.50 4.18 18.73
C LYS A 132 1.35 3.28 17.85
N ASN A 133 2.67 3.48 17.91
CA ASN A 133 3.62 2.63 17.20
C ASN A 133 3.62 1.21 17.75
N ILE A 134 3.66 0.24 16.83
CA ILE A 134 3.81 -1.18 17.09
C ILE A 134 5.22 -1.61 16.68
N PRO A 135 5.95 -2.39 17.50
CA PRO A 135 7.25 -2.92 17.10
C PRO A 135 7.16 -3.73 15.81
N LEU A 136 8.02 -3.41 14.85
CA LEU A 136 8.10 -4.08 13.54
C LEU A 136 9.47 -4.73 13.38
N ALA A 137 9.49 -6.00 13.00
CA ALA A 137 10.70 -6.75 12.67
C ALA A 137 10.56 -7.37 11.27
N ILE A 138 11.61 -7.30 10.47
CA ILE A 138 11.67 -7.91 9.13
C ILE A 138 12.44 -9.22 9.25
N HIS A 139 11.75 -10.34 9.05
CA HIS A 139 12.38 -11.66 9.07
C HIS A 139 12.96 -12.03 7.70
N PRO A 140 14.12 -12.70 7.65
CA PRO A 140 14.65 -13.22 6.40
C PRO A 140 13.72 -14.33 5.84
N PRO A 141 13.67 -14.52 4.51
CA PRO A 141 12.81 -15.52 3.88
C PRO A 141 13.08 -16.94 4.38
N ASP A 142 14.34 -17.25 4.70
CA ASP A 142 14.79 -18.57 5.18
C ASP A 142 14.40 -18.86 6.65
N GLY A 143 13.94 -17.84 7.37
CA GLY A 143 13.60 -17.90 8.81
C GLY A 143 12.22 -18.47 9.13
N GLY A 144 11.61 -19.23 8.21
CA GLY A 144 10.29 -19.83 8.39
C GLY A 144 9.12 -19.06 7.76
N SER A 145 9.39 -18.18 6.77
CA SER A 145 8.31 -17.60 5.95
C SER A 145 7.53 -18.73 5.28
N ALA A 146 6.27 -18.88 5.65
CA ALA A 146 5.39 -19.88 5.04
C ALA A 146 5.00 -19.52 3.61
N VAL A 147 5.21 -18.27 3.19
CA VAL A 147 4.85 -17.79 1.85
C VAL A 147 6.07 -17.90 0.93
N PRO A 148 6.00 -18.70 -0.15
CA PRO A 148 7.03 -18.75 -1.16
C PRO A 148 7.30 -17.36 -1.76
N ILE A 149 8.56 -17.04 -1.99
CA ILE A 149 8.97 -15.79 -2.69
C ILE A 149 8.26 -15.65 -4.06
N ALA A 150 7.91 -16.77 -4.69
CA ALA A 150 7.16 -16.82 -5.94
C ALA A 150 5.81 -16.08 -5.84
N ASP A 151 5.10 -16.19 -4.71
CA ASP A 151 3.81 -15.51 -4.53
C ASP A 151 4.00 -13.99 -4.44
N ALA A 152 5.04 -13.54 -3.75
CA ALA A 152 5.38 -12.12 -3.70
C ALA A 152 5.75 -11.56 -5.09
N LEU A 153 6.48 -12.33 -5.91
CA LEU A 153 6.80 -11.96 -7.28
C LEU A 153 5.54 -11.93 -8.17
N ASN A 154 4.62 -12.87 -8.00
CA ASN A 154 3.35 -12.87 -8.71
C ASN A 154 2.51 -11.63 -8.40
N VAL A 155 2.51 -11.17 -7.14
CA VAL A 155 1.85 -9.92 -6.73
C VAL A 155 2.48 -8.72 -7.46
N LEU A 156 3.82 -8.67 -7.56
CA LEU A 156 4.53 -7.59 -8.24
C LEU A 156 4.28 -7.57 -9.76
N CYS A 157 4.22 -8.74 -10.40
CA CYS A 157 3.82 -8.86 -11.80
C CYS A 157 2.33 -8.48 -11.99
N GLY A 158 1.47 -8.89 -11.06
CA GLY A 158 0.05 -8.54 -11.06
C GLY A 158 -0.21 -7.04 -10.99
N LEU A 159 0.60 -6.29 -10.23
CA LEU A 159 0.54 -4.82 -10.18
C LEU A 159 0.64 -4.20 -11.57
N GLN A 160 1.53 -4.73 -12.44
CA GLN A 160 1.68 -4.20 -13.79
C GLN A 160 0.35 -4.32 -14.54
N ASN A 161 -0.25 -5.51 -14.54
CA ASN A 161 -1.54 -5.74 -15.19
C ASN A 161 -2.63 -4.80 -14.64
N THR A 162 -2.67 -4.58 -13.33
CA THR A 162 -3.59 -3.64 -12.69
C THR A 162 -3.43 -2.22 -13.24
N LEU A 163 -2.20 -1.70 -13.33
CA LEU A 163 -1.93 -0.36 -13.86
C LEU A 163 -2.38 -0.22 -15.32
N PHE A 164 -2.09 -1.23 -16.16
CA PHE A 164 -2.49 -1.22 -17.56
C PHE A 164 -4.02 -1.28 -17.74
N GLU A 165 -4.71 -2.09 -16.94
CA GLU A 165 -6.17 -2.18 -17.00
C GLU A 165 -6.84 -0.91 -16.44
N GLU A 166 -6.26 -0.24 -15.45
CA GLU A 166 -6.76 1.05 -14.97
C GLU A 166 -6.70 2.13 -16.06
N GLU A 167 -5.57 2.26 -16.76
CA GLU A 167 -5.43 3.20 -17.87
C GLU A 167 -6.36 2.86 -19.03
N ARG A 168 -6.52 1.56 -19.33
CA ARG A 168 -7.45 1.09 -20.36
C ARG A 168 -8.90 1.40 -20.00
N ALA A 169 -9.31 1.18 -18.75
CA ALA A 169 -10.65 1.47 -18.28
C ALA A 169 -10.95 2.97 -18.35
N ALA A 170 -10.00 3.82 -17.96
CA ALA A 170 -10.12 5.27 -18.07
C ALA A 170 -10.30 5.72 -19.54
N TYR A 171 -9.50 5.17 -20.45
CA TYR A 171 -9.61 5.43 -21.88
C TYR A 171 -10.97 5.01 -22.45
N LEU A 172 -11.45 3.80 -22.14
CA LEU A 172 -12.75 3.32 -22.60
C LEU A 172 -13.91 4.16 -22.05
N SER A 173 -13.82 4.58 -20.78
CA SER A 173 -14.83 5.47 -20.17
C SER A 173 -14.88 6.82 -20.87
N ALA A 174 -13.71 7.41 -21.20
CA ALA A 174 -13.64 8.64 -21.97
C ALA A 174 -14.28 8.48 -23.37
N LEU A 175 -14.04 7.37 -24.07
CA LEU A 175 -14.70 7.13 -25.36
C LEU A 175 -16.22 6.96 -25.26
N GLN A 176 -16.71 6.34 -24.18
CA GLN A 176 -18.14 6.10 -23.98
C GLN A 176 -18.91 7.38 -23.65
N GLN A 177 -18.31 8.29 -22.87
CA GLN A 177 -18.94 9.57 -22.52
C GLN A 177 -19.26 10.42 -23.75
N HIS A 178 -18.46 10.29 -24.81
CA HIS A 178 -18.56 11.12 -26.02
C HIS A 178 -19.31 10.44 -27.17
N ARG A 179 -19.49 9.12 -27.15
CA ARG A 179 -20.43 8.42 -28.04
C ARG A 179 -21.87 8.61 -27.52
N GLY A 180 -22.44 9.79 -27.77
CA GLY A 180 -23.86 10.04 -27.58
C GLY A 180 -24.73 9.02 -28.33
N LEU A 181 -25.86 8.64 -27.73
CA LEU A 181 -26.85 7.72 -28.29
C LEU A 181 -27.40 8.25 -29.65
N GLY A 182 -26.82 7.79 -30.77
CA GLY A 182 -27.56 7.62 -32.02
C GLY A 182 -27.34 8.60 -33.18
N ALA A 183 -26.22 9.33 -33.32
CA ALA A 183 -25.99 10.15 -34.51
C ALA A 183 -24.58 9.95 -35.11
N THR A 184 -24.49 10.09 -36.43
CA THR A 184 -23.27 10.01 -37.25
C THR A 184 -22.09 10.71 -36.59
N ALA A 185 -20.92 10.04 -36.52
CA ALA A 185 -19.70 10.59 -35.95
C ALA A 185 -19.41 11.98 -36.53
N THR A 186 -19.40 12.99 -35.67
CA THR A 186 -19.04 14.35 -36.04
C THR A 186 -17.51 14.44 -36.23
N GLN A 187 -17.05 15.49 -36.92
CA GLN A 187 -15.61 15.74 -37.03
C GLN A 187 -14.95 15.94 -35.66
N ASP A 188 -15.67 16.52 -34.71
CA ASP A 188 -15.21 16.73 -33.33
C ASP A 188 -15.05 15.38 -32.59
N ASP A 189 -15.97 14.43 -32.79
CA ASP A 189 -15.87 13.07 -32.21
C ASP A 189 -14.62 12.33 -32.71
N LEU A 190 -14.20 12.58 -33.95
CA LEU A 190 -13.00 11.98 -34.52
C LEU A 190 -11.73 12.61 -33.94
N LEU A 191 -11.69 13.94 -33.81
CA LEU A 191 -10.57 14.66 -33.20
C LEU A 191 -10.38 14.24 -31.74
N GLU A 192 -11.47 14.09 -31.00
CA GLU A 192 -11.45 13.63 -29.62
C GLU A 192 -11.01 12.16 -29.50
N GLN A 193 -11.48 11.28 -30.36
CA GLN A 193 -10.99 9.90 -30.43
C GLN A 193 -9.47 9.84 -30.66
N VAL A 194 -8.97 10.65 -31.59
CA VAL A 194 -7.53 10.76 -31.86
C VAL A 194 -6.79 11.29 -30.64
N TYR A 195 -7.31 12.34 -29.98
CA TYR A 195 -6.73 12.90 -28.77
C TYR A 195 -6.66 11.86 -27.63
N CYS A 196 -7.78 11.22 -27.29
CA CYS A 196 -7.85 10.19 -26.26
C CYS A 196 -6.91 9.01 -26.58
N SER A 197 -6.83 8.59 -27.84
CA SER A 197 -5.91 7.53 -28.28
C SER A 197 -4.44 7.93 -28.10
N ALA A 198 -4.10 9.18 -28.39
CA ALA A 198 -2.75 9.70 -28.23
C ALA A 198 -2.35 9.81 -26.75
N VAL A 199 -3.26 10.30 -25.89
CA VAL A 199 -3.06 10.35 -24.43
C VAL A 199 -2.89 8.95 -23.86
N TYR A 200 -3.75 8.01 -24.23
CA TYR A 200 -3.65 6.61 -23.80
C TYR A 200 -2.32 6.00 -24.25
N SER A 201 -1.92 6.18 -25.51
CA SER A 201 -0.64 5.67 -26.05
C SER A 201 0.57 6.25 -25.31
N LYS A 202 0.54 7.54 -24.96
CA LYS A 202 1.57 8.19 -24.14
C LYS A 202 1.64 7.56 -22.74
N SER A 203 0.50 7.35 -22.10
CA SER A 203 0.40 6.73 -20.78
C SER A 203 0.97 5.31 -20.78
N LEU A 204 0.58 4.48 -21.76
CA LEU A 204 1.12 3.14 -21.96
C LEU A 204 2.64 3.14 -22.13
N THR A 205 3.17 4.09 -22.91
CA THR A 205 4.62 4.19 -23.12
C THR A 205 5.36 4.53 -21.83
N SER A 206 4.81 5.41 -21.00
CA SER A 206 5.37 5.74 -19.68
C SER A 206 5.29 4.53 -18.74
N LEU A 207 4.16 3.82 -18.64
CA LEU A 207 4.05 2.61 -17.83
C LEU A 207 5.05 1.51 -18.26
N LEU A 208 5.23 1.32 -19.57
CA LEU A 208 6.19 0.38 -20.11
C LEU A 208 7.64 0.76 -19.74
N GLY A 209 8.01 2.02 -19.95
CA GLY A 209 9.37 2.51 -19.75
C GLY A 209 9.75 2.65 -18.28
N GLU A 210 8.83 3.14 -17.45
CA GLU A 210 9.10 3.52 -16.06
C GLU A 210 8.82 2.40 -15.05
N SER A 211 7.95 1.44 -15.40
CA SER A 211 7.54 0.37 -14.48
C SER A 211 7.86 -1.03 -15.01
N MET A 212 7.31 -1.41 -16.18
CA MET A 212 7.44 -2.78 -16.68
C MET A 212 8.88 -3.16 -17.06
N LEU A 213 9.58 -2.29 -17.79
CA LEU A 213 10.93 -2.57 -18.26
C LEU A 213 11.94 -2.71 -17.10
N PRO A 214 11.98 -1.81 -16.10
CA PRO A 214 12.81 -2.00 -14.90
C PRO A 214 12.49 -3.29 -14.14
N LEU A 215 11.21 -3.67 -14.04
CA LEU A 215 10.82 -4.93 -13.41
C LEU A 215 11.40 -6.13 -14.17
N LEU A 216 11.22 -6.18 -15.50
CA LEU A 216 11.74 -7.27 -16.33
C LEU A 216 13.26 -7.39 -16.21
N GLN A 217 13.98 -6.27 -16.25
CA GLN A 217 15.43 -6.23 -16.08
C GLN A 217 15.85 -6.76 -14.70
N THR A 218 15.14 -6.34 -13.65
CA THR A 218 15.40 -6.78 -12.27
C THR A 218 15.16 -8.28 -12.12
N LEU A 219 14.05 -8.82 -12.64
CA LEU A 219 13.75 -10.25 -12.59
C LEU A 219 14.78 -11.07 -13.35
N LYS A 220 15.21 -10.62 -14.53
CA LYS A 220 16.25 -11.29 -15.33
C LYS A 220 17.60 -11.31 -14.59
N ALA A 221 17.99 -10.19 -13.99
CA ALA A 221 19.21 -10.10 -13.19
C ALA A 221 19.13 -11.00 -11.95
N HIS A 222 17.98 -11.02 -11.27
CA HIS A 222 17.74 -11.87 -10.11
C HIS A 222 17.83 -13.35 -10.48
N ALA A 223 17.19 -13.78 -11.57
CA ALA A 223 17.29 -15.14 -12.06
C ALA A 223 18.74 -15.54 -12.35
N LYS A 224 19.51 -14.69 -13.04
CA LYS A 224 20.94 -14.94 -13.30
C LYS A 224 21.73 -15.12 -11.99
N ASN A 225 21.48 -14.26 -11.00
CA ASN A 225 22.14 -14.35 -9.70
C ASN A 225 21.78 -15.62 -8.94
N LEU A 226 20.52 -16.08 -9.01
CA LEU A 226 20.10 -17.34 -8.40
C LEU A 226 20.79 -18.55 -9.04
N HIS A 227 20.90 -18.59 -10.37
CA HIS A 227 21.63 -19.67 -11.06
C HIS A 227 23.09 -19.71 -10.61
N ALA A 228 23.77 -18.57 -10.60
CA ALA A 228 25.17 -18.50 -10.14
C ALA A 228 25.35 -18.94 -8.68
N LYS A 229 24.38 -18.62 -7.81
CA LYS A 229 24.39 -19.08 -6.41
C LYS A 229 24.15 -20.59 -6.30
N ALA A 230 23.25 -21.15 -7.10
CA ALA A 230 23.01 -22.59 -7.13
C ALA A 230 24.27 -23.35 -7.55
N ASP A 231 24.92 -22.94 -8.64
CA ASP A 231 26.17 -23.54 -9.12
C ASP A 231 27.27 -23.50 -8.04
N ALA A 232 27.40 -22.36 -7.34
CA ALA A 232 28.39 -22.21 -6.26
C ALA A 232 28.09 -23.12 -5.05
N LEU A 233 26.81 -23.29 -4.70
CA LEU A 233 26.39 -24.19 -3.63
C LEU A 233 26.63 -25.65 -4.00
N GLU A 234 26.37 -26.05 -5.24
CA GLU A 234 26.66 -27.41 -5.73
C GLU A 234 28.15 -27.73 -5.67
N GLN A 235 29.01 -26.80 -6.12
CA GLN A 235 30.46 -26.95 -6.01
C GLN A 235 30.92 -27.05 -4.55
N SER A 236 30.38 -26.21 -3.67
CA SER A 236 30.68 -26.27 -2.23
C SER A 236 30.24 -27.59 -1.60
N ASN A 237 29.08 -28.11 -1.99
CA ASN A 237 28.56 -29.37 -1.47
C ASN A 237 29.43 -30.54 -1.93
N ALA A 238 29.80 -30.60 -3.21
CA ALA A 238 30.71 -31.61 -3.74
C ALA A 238 32.08 -31.58 -3.04
N ALA A 239 32.63 -30.39 -2.79
CA ALA A 239 33.88 -30.21 -2.06
C ALA A 239 33.79 -30.61 -0.57
N LEU A 240 32.63 -30.46 0.06
CA LEU A 240 32.42 -30.93 1.44
C LEU A 240 32.26 -32.44 1.49
N GLN A 241 31.52 -33.03 0.55
CA GLN A 241 31.36 -34.48 0.45
C GLN A 241 32.70 -35.20 0.26
N SER A 242 33.58 -34.66 -0.57
CA SER A 242 34.93 -35.23 -0.76
C SER A 242 35.86 -35.10 0.44
N ARG A 243 35.55 -34.22 1.40
CA ARG A 243 36.31 -34.07 2.67
C ARG A 243 35.81 -34.99 3.78
N ILE A 244 34.58 -35.49 3.64
CA ILE A 244 33.93 -36.37 4.63
C ILE A 244 34.08 -37.84 4.24
N ALA A 245 34.27 -38.13 2.94
CA ALA A 245 34.62 -39.46 2.40
C ALA A 245 36.11 -39.78 2.58
#